data_AF-A0A8T6NYR5-F1
#
_entry.id   AF-A0A8T6NYR5-F1
#
_cell.length_a   1.000
_cell.length_b   1.000
_cell.length_c   1.000
_cell.angle_alpha   90.00
_cell.angle_beta   90.00
_cell.angle_gamma   90.00
#
_symmetry.space_group_name_H-M   'P 1'
#
loop_
_entity.id
_entity.type
_entity.pdbx_description
1 polymer ?
#
loop_
_entity_poly.entity_id
_entity_poly.type
_entity_poly.pdbx_seq_one_letter_code
_entity_poly.pdbx_strand_id
1 'polypeptide(L)'
;MDDETFEKLRIQREAELKAIIESPRTIGVYIVTPNDACPLCRWAQGTYYKDNPEQIPVLPLEGCSRPGGCISRYEPLVKEIGP
;
A
#
# COMPACT_ATOMS: atom_id res chain seq x y z
N MET A 1 -0.03 -17.53 11.32
CA MET A 1 1.02 -16.73 10.65
C MET A 1 1.99 -16.38 11.74
N ASP A 2 3.20 -16.88 11.66
CA ASP A 2 4.30 -16.58 12.57
C ASP A 2 4.78 -15.13 12.42
N ASP A 3 5.36 -14.57 13.49
CA ASP A 3 5.85 -13.19 13.53
C ASP A 3 6.90 -12.89 12.44
N GLU A 4 7.71 -13.90 12.07
CA GLU A 4 8.72 -13.77 11.01
C GLU A 4 8.08 -13.52 9.63
N THR A 5 7.00 -14.21 9.31
CA THR A 5 6.26 -14.01 8.06
C THR A 5 5.61 -12.62 7.99
N PHE A 6 5.13 -12.08 9.11
CA PHE A 6 4.55 -10.74 9.17
C PHE A 6 5.61 -9.66 8.90
N GLU A 7 6.79 -9.79 9.50
CA GLU A 7 7.87 -8.82 9.30
C GLU A 7 8.42 -8.86 7.87
N LYS A 8 8.57 -10.05 7.27
CA LYS A 8 8.94 -10.17 5.85
C LYS A 8 7.93 -9.50 4.93
N LEU A 9 6.64 -9.65 5.21
CA LEU A 9 5.59 -8.99 4.43
C LEU A 9 5.66 -7.47 4.57
N ARG A 10 5.93 -6.95 5.78
CA ARG A 10 6.10 -5.52 6.04
C ARG A 10 7.28 -4.94 5.24
N ILE A 11 8.44 -5.56 5.32
CA ILE A 11 9.64 -5.16 4.57
C ILE A 11 9.37 -5.15 3.06
N GLN A 12 8.70 -6.19 2.55
CA GLN A 12 8.34 -6.29 1.13
C GLN A 12 7.43 -5.13 0.70
N ARG A 13 6.42 -4.80 1.51
CA ARG A 13 5.46 -3.73 1.20
C ARG A 13 6.09 -2.34 1.28
N GLU A 14 6.99 -2.11 2.23
CA GLU A 14 7.78 -0.88 2.32
C GLU A 14 8.67 -0.69 1.10
N ALA A 15 9.32 -1.76 0.62
CA ALA A 15 10.15 -1.72 -0.58
C ALA A 15 9.31 -1.43 -1.85
N GLU A 16 8.12 -2.03 -1.97
CA GLU A 16 7.17 -1.76 -3.07
C GLU A 16 6.73 -0.29 -3.07
N LEU A 17 6.33 0.23 -1.91
CA LEU A 17 5.93 1.63 -1.79
C LEU A 17 7.08 2.56 -2.17
N LYS A 18 8.28 2.30 -1.66
CA LYS A 18 9.47 3.10 -1.96
C LYS A 18 9.76 3.13 -3.46
N ALA A 19 9.73 1.97 -4.12
CA ALA A 19 9.94 1.87 -5.57
C ALA A 19 8.89 2.67 -6.38
N ILE A 20 7.63 2.67 -5.93
CA ILE A 20 6.56 3.46 -6.56
C ILE A 20 6.81 4.96 -6.38
N ILE A 21 7.19 5.41 -5.18
CA ILE A 21 7.39 6.83 -4.87
C ILE A 21 8.64 7.40 -5.55
N GLU A 22 9.72 6.62 -5.62
CA GLU A 22 10.97 7.02 -6.30
C GLU A 22 10.84 7.05 -7.82
N SER A 23 9.81 6.41 -8.39
CA SER A 23 9.60 6.40 -9.83
C SER A 23 9.23 7.79 -10.38
N PRO A 24 9.93 8.31 -11.40
CA PRO A 24 9.59 9.60 -12.00
C PRO A 24 8.26 9.57 -12.77
N ARG A 25 7.76 8.37 -13.10
CA ARG A 25 6.52 8.17 -13.89
C ARG A 25 5.26 8.18 -13.02
N THR A 26 5.40 8.12 -11.70
CA THR A 26 4.27 8.10 -10.77
C THR A 26 4.03 9.50 -10.19
N ILE A 27 2.77 9.82 -9.96
CA ILE A 27 2.34 11.00 -9.19
C ILE A 27 1.95 10.62 -7.75
N GLY A 28 1.78 9.32 -7.49
CA GLY A 28 1.39 8.81 -6.19
C GLY A 28 1.17 7.31 -6.21
N VAL A 29 0.43 6.85 -5.22
CA VAL A 29 0.07 5.46 -4.99
C VAL A 29 -1.42 5.36 -4.71
N TYR A 30 -2.06 4.32 -5.22
CA TYR A 30 -3.43 3.96 -4.89
C TYR A 30 -3.42 2.68 -4.07
N ILE A 31 -4.04 2.69 -2.88
CA ILE A 31 -4.21 1.47 -2.09
C ILE A 31 -5.43 0.73 -2.65
N VAL A 32 -5.18 -0.41 -3.30
CA VAL A 32 -6.25 -1.32 -3.72
C VAL A 32 -6.55 -2.30 -2.61
N THR A 33 -7.81 -2.36 -2.25
CA THR A 33 -8.34 -3.29 -1.26
C THR A 33 -9.47 -4.12 -1.89
N PRO A 34 -9.44 -5.45 -1.79
CA PRO A 34 -10.52 -6.30 -2.28
C PRO A 34 -11.75 -6.28 -1.37
N ASN A 35 -12.90 -6.71 -1.90
CA ASN A 35 -14.20 -6.61 -1.21
C ASN A 35 -14.28 -7.38 0.12
N ASP A 36 -13.50 -8.45 0.28
CA ASP A 36 -13.43 -9.28 1.49
C ASP A 36 -12.49 -8.70 2.57
N ALA A 37 -11.89 -7.55 2.33
CA ALA A 37 -10.94 -6.97 3.27
C ALA A 37 -11.61 -6.46 4.55
N CYS A 38 -10.79 -6.38 5.60
CA CYS A 38 -11.22 -5.86 6.89
C CYS A 38 -11.64 -4.38 6.78
N PRO A 39 -12.49 -3.88 7.71
CA PRO A 39 -12.95 -2.49 7.70
C PRO A 39 -11.81 -1.47 7.67
N LEU A 40 -10.69 -1.77 8.34
CA LEU A 40 -9.50 -0.92 8.37
C LEU A 40 -8.86 -0.75 6.99
N CYS A 41 -8.67 -1.86 6.26
CA CYS A 41 -8.12 -1.82 4.90
C CYS A 41 -9.05 -1.13 3.91
N ARG A 42 -10.37 -1.20 4.14
CA ARG A 42 -11.36 -0.46 3.35
C ARG A 42 -11.34 1.04 3.65
N TRP A 43 -11.13 1.41 4.90
CA TRP A 43 -10.98 2.81 5.28
C TRP A 43 -9.70 3.43 4.69
N ALA A 44 -8.61 2.67 4.66
CA ALA A 44 -7.35 3.09 4.04
C ALA A 44 -7.35 2.99 2.50
N GLN A 45 -8.43 2.50 1.88
CA GLN A 45 -8.53 2.46 0.43
C GLN A 45 -8.64 3.89 -0.11
N GLY A 46 -7.72 4.27 -0.98
CA GLY A 46 -7.68 5.64 -1.48
C GLY A 46 -6.44 5.95 -2.29
N THR A 47 -6.46 7.16 -2.86
CA THR A 47 -5.34 7.74 -3.60
C THR A 47 -4.51 8.60 -2.67
N TYR A 48 -3.20 8.38 -2.69
CA TYR A 48 -2.24 9.15 -1.92
C TYR A 48 -1.15 9.68 -2.86
N TYR A 49 -0.89 10.98 -2.80
CA TYR A 49 0.07 11.63 -3.68
C TYR A 49 1.46 11.65 -3.06
N LYS A 50 2.49 11.61 -3.91
CA LYS A 50 3.89 11.56 -3.46
C LYS A 50 4.42 12.87 -2.88
N ASP A 51 3.67 13.97 -3.05
CA ASP A 51 3.95 15.26 -2.42
C ASP A 51 3.68 15.25 -0.91
N ASN A 52 2.86 14.31 -0.43
CA ASN A 52 2.51 14.13 0.98
C ASN A 52 2.72 12.67 1.43
N PRO A 53 3.97 12.17 1.42
CA PRO A 53 4.27 10.75 1.68
C PRO A 53 3.90 10.30 3.10
N GLU A 54 3.86 11.21 4.07
CA GLU A 54 3.47 10.91 5.46
C GLU A 54 1.99 10.50 5.58
N GLN A 55 1.15 10.87 4.61
CA GLN A 55 -0.25 10.47 4.59
C GLN A 55 -0.45 9.06 4.02
N ILE A 56 0.58 8.46 3.41
CA ILE A 56 0.50 7.13 2.80
C ILE A 56 0.55 6.08 3.92
N PRO A 57 -0.52 5.29 4.11
CA PRO A 57 -0.52 4.24 5.11
C PRO A 57 0.48 3.14 4.75
N VAL A 58 1.27 2.69 5.72
CA VAL A 58 2.18 1.54 5.56
C VAL A 58 1.40 0.24 5.71
N LEU A 59 1.45 -0.61 4.69
CA LEU A 59 0.85 -1.93 4.68
C LEU A 59 1.89 -2.95 5.18
N PRO A 60 1.48 -3.98 5.96
CA PRO A 60 0.17 -4.18 6.56
C PRO A 60 -0.16 -3.12 7.63
N LEU A 61 -1.41 -2.63 7.64
CA LEU A 61 -1.87 -1.66 8.65
C LEU A 61 -1.83 -2.29 10.05
N GLU A 62 -1.40 -1.50 11.03
CA GLU A 62 -1.46 -1.88 12.43
C GLU A 62 -2.93 -2.17 12.83
N GLY A 63 -3.17 -3.31 13.46
CA GLY A 63 -4.53 -3.75 13.81
C GLY A 63 -5.29 -4.45 12.68
N CYS A 64 -4.64 -4.85 11.59
CA CYS A 64 -5.26 -5.69 10.57
C CYS A 64 -5.73 -7.03 11.17
N SER A 65 -7.06 -7.21 11.24
CA SER A 65 -7.71 -8.38 11.85
C SER A 65 -7.86 -9.59 10.91
N ARG A 66 -7.32 -9.53 9.69
CA ARG A 66 -7.47 -10.61 8.71
C ARG A 66 -6.52 -11.78 9.03
N PRO A 67 -7.03 -13.03 9.11
CA PRO A 67 -6.17 -14.19 9.20
C PRO A 67 -5.33 -14.33 7.93
N GLY A 68 -4.00 -14.37 8.09
CA GLY A 68 -3.05 -14.46 6.96
C GLY A 68 -2.50 -13.12 6.44
N GLY A 69 -2.75 -12.02 7.16
CA GLY A 69 -2.13 -10.73 6.85
C GLY A 69 -2.94 -9.85 5.90
N CYS A 70 -2.47 -8.62 5.72
CA CYS A 70 -3.10 -7.62 4.86
C CYS A 70 -2.98 -8.05 3.39
N ILE A 71 -4.11 -8.05 2.67
CA ILE A 71 -4.18 -8.34 1.23
C ILE A 71 -4.28 -7.09 0.37
N SER A 72 -4.32 -5.91 1.00
CA SER A 72 -4.23 -4.67 0.27
C SER A 72 -2.85 -4.54 -0.37
N ARG A 73 -2.82 -3.84 -1.49
CA ARG A 73 -1.60 -3.63 -2.27
C ARG A 73 -1.49 -2.18 -2.72
N TYR A 74 -0.26 -1.77 -2.96
CA TYR A 74 0.06 -0.49 -3.57
C TYR A 74 0.02 -0.62 -5.09
N GLU A 75 -0.86 0.14 -5.74
CA GLU A 75 -0.81 0.33 -7.18
C GLU A 75 -0.18 1.69 -7.50
N PRO A 76 0.76 1.76 -8.46
CA PRO A 76 1.33 3.03 -8.88
C PRO A 76 0.29 3.89 -9.59
N LEU A 77 0.08 5.12 -9.11
CA LEU A 77 -0.69 6.11 -9.85
C LEU A 77 0.27 6.81 -10.81
N VAL A 78 0.17 6.46 -12.10
CA VAL A 78 1.04 7.02 -13.15
C VAL A 78 0.53 8.38 -13.62
N LYS A 79 1.46 9.31 -13.90
CA LYS A 79 1.14 10.51 -14.66
C LYS A 79 0.78 10.05 -16.08
N GLU A 80 -0.36 10.45 -16.61
CA GLU A 80 -0.65 10.23 -18.02
C GLU A 80 0.40 10.99 -18.84
N ILE A 81 1.33 10.26 -19.45
CA ILE A 81 2.29 10.79 -20.42
C ILE A 81 1.74 10.37 -21.78
N GLY A 82 0.89 11.22 -22.36
CA GLY A 82 0.44 11.07 -23.74
C GLY A 82 1.61 11.20 -24.73
N PRO A 83 1.42 10.83 -26.01
CA PRO A 83 2.41 11.10 -27.05
C PRO A 83 2.69 12.59 -27.24
#